data_AF-A0A4Q3CGC9-F1
#
_entry.id   AF-A0A4Q3CGC9-F1
#
_cell.length_a   1.000
_cell.length_b   1.000
_cell.length_c   1.000
_cell.angle_alpha   90.00
_cell.angle_beta   90.00
_cell.angle_gamma   90.00
#
_symmetry.space_group_name_H-M   'P 1'
#
loop_
_entity.id
_entity.type
_entity.pdbx_description
1 polymer ?
#
loop_
_entity_poly.entity_id
_entity_poly.type
_entity_poly.pdbx_seq_one_letter_code
_entity_poly.pdbx_strand_id
1 'polypeptide(L)'
;MAAGFGNCLEATKGVRCLKNGVMHKGVGPFSAAIDFDIEGPNGAARFDHVTLWHDSDQGALLPLKPVLEEAGWASCLTTEAERYWHPPSPLRLAIDTSYWGKRRLVISAPPPDTKPYC
;
A
#
# COMPACT_ATOMS: atom_id res chain seq x y z
N MET A 1 12.96 -3.43 17.78
CA MET A 1 11.88 -2.43 17.63
C MET A 1 10.93 -2.92 16.55
N ALA A 2 9.72 -3.35 16.91
CA ALA A 2 8.70 -3.68 15.92
C ALA A 2 8.09 -2.36 15.41
N ALA A 3 7.79 -2.23 14.11
CA ALA A 3 7.18 -1.02 13.51
C ALA A 3 5.73 -0.74 13.99
N GLY A 4 5.30 -1.36 15.09
CA GLY A 4 3.97 -1.25 15.68
C GLY A 4 2.91 -2.14 15.03
N PHE A 5 3.29 -3.00 14.08
CA PHE A 5 2.41 -4.02 13.52
C PHE A 5 2.32 -5.21 14.47
N GLY A 6 1.10 -5.69 14.70
CA GLY A 6 0.77 -6.80 15.59
C GLY A 6 -0.56 -7.45 15.19
N ASN A 7 -1.18 -8.22 16.08
CA ASN A 7 -2.43 -8.95 15.81
C ASN A 7 -2.37 -9.72 14.49
N CYS A 8 -1.30 -10.49 14.31
CA CYS A 8 -1.04 -11.18 13.06
C CYS A 8 -2.03 -12.32 12.86
N LEU A 9 -2.61 -12.39 11.67
CA LEU A 9 -3.50 -13.44 11.21
C LEU A 9 -2.72 -14.34 10.27
N GLU A 10 -2.64 -15.63 10.59
CA GLU A 10 -2.17 -16.64 9.65
C GLU A 10 -3.29 -16.95 8.65
N ALA A 11 -2.99 -16.80 7.36
CA ALA A 11 -3.85 -17.16 6.26
C ALA A 11 -3.24 -18.34 5.49
N THR A 12 -4.03 -18.99 4.64
CA THR A 12 -3.56 -20.12 3.81
C THR A 12 -2.44 -19.77 2.85
N LYS A 13 -2.20 -18.48 2.57
CA LYS A 13 -1.17 -18.00 1.65
C LYS A 13 -0.12 -17.08 2.28
N GLY A 14 -0.13 -16.89 3.60
CA GLY A 14 0.84 -16.03 4.27
C GLY A 14 0.38 -15.46 5.59
N VAL A 15 1.03 -14.39 6.04
CA VAL A 15 0.76 -13.74 7.32
C VAL A 15 0.40 -12.28 7.09
N ARG A 16 -0.70 -11.84 7.71
CA ARG A 16 -1.10 -10.43 7.73
C ARG A 16 -0.96 -9.87 9.13
N CYS A 17 -0.17 -8.83 9.33
CA CYS A 17 -0.08 -8.12 10.60
C CYS A 17 -0.68 -6.71 10.48
N LEU A 18 -1.44 -6.29 11.50
CA LEU A 18 -2.24 -5.06 11.49
C LEU A 18 -1.63 -3.97 12.36
N LYS A 19 -1.94 -2.71 12.01
CA LYS A 19 -1.63 -1.53 12.82
C LYS A 19 -2.69 -0.45 12.59
N ASN A 20 -3.17 0.18 13.66
CA ASN A 20 -4.11 1.30 13.57
C ASN A 20 -3.41 2.63 13.85
N GLY A 21 -4.05 3.74 13.49
CA GLY A 21 -3.54 5.08 13.77
C GLY A 21 -2.33 5.49 12.91
N VAL A 22 -2.17 4.89 11.73
CA VAL A 22 -1.03 5.16 10.84
C VAL A 22 -1.23 6.49 10.14
N MET A 23 -0.22 7.37 10.24
CA MET A 23 -0.14 8.58 9.44
C MET A 23 0.81 8.33 8.26
N HIS A 24 0.41 8.72 7.05
CA HIS A 24 1.26 8.69 5.86
C HIS A 24 1.40 10.10 5.31
N LYS A 25 2.63 10.63 5.28
CA LYS A 25 2.93 11.99 4.81
C LYS A 25 2.02 13.08 5.41
N GLY A 26 1.67 12.93 6.69
CA GLY A 26 0.79 13.87 7.41
C GLY A 26 -0.71 13.64 7.24
N VAL A 27 -1.13 12.69 6.39
CA VAL A 27 -2.54 12.31 6.18
C VAL A 27 -2.87 11.05 6.98
N GLY A 28 -4.06 10.98 7.57
CA GLY A 28 -4.54 9.89 8.39
C GLY A 28 -5.46 10.39 9.52
N PRO A 29 -5.78 9.56 10.52
CA PRO A 29 -5.23 8.22 10.76
C PRO A 29 -5.80 7.14 9.85
N PHE A 30 -4.98 6.14 9.52
CA PHE A 30 -5.38 4.95 8.76
C PHE A 30 -5.23 3.67 9.57
N SER A 31 -6.01 2.68 9.20
CA SER A 31 -5.72 1.27 9.47
C SER A 31 -4.75 0.76 8.42
N ALA A 32 -3.83 -0.10 8.83
CA ALA A 32 -2.74 -0.61 8.01
C ALA A 32 -2.57 -2.11 8.19
N ALA A 33 -2.14 -2.78 7.12
CA ALA A 33 -1.73 -4.17 7.11
C ALA A 33 -0.37 -4.30 6.41
N ILE A 34 0.50 -5.16 6.95
CA ILE A 34 1.64 -5.71 6.22
C ILE A 34 1.29 -7.15 5.89
N ASP A 35 1.47 -7.51 4.62
CA ASP A 35 1.22 -8.83 4.08
C ASP A 35 2.53 -9.53 3.71
N PHE A 36 2.66 -10.78 4.12
CA PHE A 36 3.80 -11.65 3.86
C PHE A 36 3.35 -12.88 3.05
N ASP A 37 2.89 -12.65 1.82
CA ASP A 37 2.22 -13.67 1.00
C ASP A 37 3.09 -14.23 -0.14
N ILE A 38 4.33 -13.76 -0.29
CA ILE A 38 5.26 -14.27 -1.30
C ILE A 38 6.03 -15.46 -0.74
N GLU A 39 6.04 -16.58 -1.47
CA GLU A 39 6.88 -17.73 -1.12
C GLU A 39 8.36 -17.39 -1.32
N GLY A 40 9.13 -17.47 -0.25
CA GLY A 40 10.56 -17.28 -0.24
C GLY A 40 11.36 -18.56 -0.46
N PRO A 41 12.70 -18.44 -0.53
CA PRO A 41 13.57 -19.61 -0.47
C PRO A 41 13.23 -20.45 0.77
N ASN A 42 13.04 -21.76 0.56
CA ASN A 42 12.66 -22.74 1.60
C ASN A 42 11.21 -22.62 2.13
N GLY A 43 10.30 -21.99 1.37
CA GLY A 43 8.88 -21.90 1.75
C GLY A 43 8.57 -20.85 2.82
N ALA A 44 9.55 -20.02 3.20
CA ALA A 44 9.36 -18.97 4.18
C ALA A 44 8.56 -17.80 3.59
N ALA A 45 7.56 -17.30 4.31
CA ALA A 45 6.80 -16.11 3.94
C ALA A 45 7.71 -14.87 3.78
N ARG A 46 7.56 -14.15 2.67
CA ARG A 46 8.28 -12.90 2.37
C ARG A 46 7.32 -11.74 2.21
N PHE A 47 7.83 -10.54 2.48
CA PHE A 47 7.09 -9.29 2.29
C PHE A 47 6.53 -9.21 0.87
N ASP A 48 5.23 -8.91 0.80
CA ASP A 48 4.51 -8.67 -0.45
C ASP A 48 4.19 -7.18 -0.59
N HIS A 49 3.35 -6.65 0.29
CA HIS A 49 2.89 -5.27 0.25
C HIS A 49 2.44 -4.73 1.62
N VAL A 50 2.22 -3.43 1.67
CA VAL A 50 1.51 -2.73 2.75
C VAL A 50 0.20 -2.20 2.20
N THR A 51 -0.89 -2.42 2.92
CA THR A 51 -2.20 -1.83 2.61
C THR A 51 -2.55 -0.79 3.66
N LEU A 52 -2.97 0.42 3.26
CA LEU A 52 -3.61 1.41 4.13
C LEU A 52 -5.07 1.60 3.72
N TRP A 53 -5.96 1.79 4.69
CA TRP A 53 -7.37 2.13 4.46
C TRP A 53 -7.95 2.90 5.65
N HIS A 54 -9.12 3.50 5.46
CA HIS A 54 -9.95 3.97 6.57
C HIS A 54 -11.18 3.07 6.69
N ASP A 55 -11.61 2.78 7.92
CA ASP A 55 -12.64 1.76 8.14
C ASP A 55 -14.05 2.19 7.70
N SER A 56 -14.32 3.49 7.69
CA SER A 56 -15.64 4.07 7.40
C SER A 56 -15.64 5.21 6.37
N ASP A 57 -14.47 5.66 5.91
CA ASP A 57 -14.36 6.84 5.03
C ASP A 57 -13.58 6.49 3.76
N GLN A 58 -14.32 6.35 2.67
CA GLN A 58 -13.78 6.01 1.35
C GLN A 58 -12.97 7.17 0.73
N GLY A 59 -13.16 8.39 1.23
CA GLY A 59 -12.48 9.60 0.79
C GLY A 59 -11.16 9.86 1.51
N ALA A 60 -10.91 9.22 2.66
CA ALA A 60 -9.79 9.54 3.55
C ALA A 60 -8.41 9.41 2.91
N LEU A 61 -8.26 8.62 1.84
CA LEU A 61 -7.00 8.47 1.11
C LEU A 61 -6.81 9.51 -0.01
N LEU A 62 -7.87 10.18 -0.46
CA LEU A 62 -7.79 11.15 -1.56
C LEU A 62 -6.87 12.35 -1.27
N PRO A 63 -6.75 12.86 -0.02
CA PRO A 63 -5.78 13.91 0.30
C PRO A 63 -4.31 13.49 0.10
N LEU A 64 -4.00 12.19 -0.04
CA LEU A 64 -2.64 11.76 -0.37
C LEU A 64 -2.24 12.08 -1.80
N LYS A 65 -3.20 12.22 -2.72
CA LYS A 65 -2.91 12.47 -4.14
C LYS A 65 -2.06 13.74 -4.36
N PRO A 66 -2.50 14.94 -3.91
CA PRO A 66 -1.68 16.15 -4.05
C PRO A 66 -0.34 16.04 -3.31
N VAL A 67 -0.30 15.36 -2.15
CA VAL A 67 0.94 15.17 -1.38
C VAL A 67 1.95 14.30 -2.13
N LEU A 68 1.49 13.30 -2.88
CA LEU A 68 2.34 12.47 -3.72
C LEU A 68 2.83 13.25 -4.95
N GLU A 69 1.94 14.01 -5.58
CA GLU A 69 2.28 14.87 -6.73
C GLU A 69 3.34 15.92 -6.34
N GLU A 70 3.15 16.64 -5.24
CA GLU A 70 4.13 17.60 -4.70
C GLU A 70 5.48 16.94 -4.35
N ALA A 71 5.45 15.67 -3.95
CA ALA A 71 6.65 14.88 -3.68
C ALA A 71 7.30 14.29 -4.95
N GLY A 72 6.83 14.67 -6.14
CA GLY A 72 7.41 14.29 -7.43
C GLY A 72 6.93 12.94 -7.98
N TRP A 73 5.90 12.33 -7.39
CA TRP A 73 5.35 11.08 -7.91
C TRP A 73 4.54 11.34 -9.17
N ALA A 74 4.87 10.62 -10.24
CA ALA A 74 4.05 10.58 -11.43
C ALA A 74 2.87 9.61 -11.20
N SER A 75 1.71 9.90 -11.78
CA SER A 75 0.51 9.08 -11.65
C SER A 75 -0.11 8.69 -13.00
N CYS A 76 -0.82 7.58 -12.98
CA CYS A 76 -1.59 7.05 -14.10
C CYS A 76 -2.91 6.47 -13.59
N LEU A 77 -4.02 6.99 -14.10
CA LEU A 77 -5.35 6.48 -13.75
C LEU A 77 -5.71 5.29 -14.64
N THR A 78 -6.00 4.15 -14.02
CA THR A 78 -6.60 2.99 -14.70
C THR A 78 -8.04 2.78 -14.23
N THR A 79 -8.74 1.82 -14.82
CA THR A 79 -10.08 1.41 -14.38
C THR A 79 -10.10 0.91 -12.94
N GLU A 80 -8.99 0.37 -12.43
CA GLU A 80 -8.89 -0.29 -11.12
C GLU A 80 -8.27 0.61 -10.04
N ALA A 81 -7.27 1.42 -10.40
CA ALA A 81 -6.54 2.24 -9.46
C ALA A 81 -5.90 3.46 -10.12
N GLU A 82 -5.64 4.50 -9.32
CA GLU A 82 -4.62 5.48 -9.64
C GLU A 82 -3.26 4.96 -9.16
N ARG A 83 -2.34 4.75 -10.11
CA ARG A 83 -1.04 4.14 -9.88
C ARG A 83 0.04 5.21 -9.86
N TYR A 84 0.94 5.15 -8.89
CA TYR A 84 2.03 6.11 -8.74
C TYR A 84 3.41 5.44 -8.80
N TRP A 85 4.37 6.14 -9.39
CA TRP A 85 5.78 5.76 -9.43
C TRP A 85 6.69 7.00 -9.36
N HIS A 86 7.91 6.80 -8.84
CA HIS A 86 8.88 7.89 -8.67
C HIS A 86 10.30 7.34 -8.80
N PRO A 87 10.90 7.29 -10.01
CA PRO A 87 12.26 6.80 -10.16
C PRO A 87 13.26 7.67 -9.36
N PRO A 88 14.30 7.07 -8.75
CA PRO A 88 14.69 5.66 -8.78
C PRO A 88 14.05 4.81 -7.66
N SER A 89 12.99 5.30 -7.00
CA SER A 89 12.32 4.57 -5.92
C SER A 89 11.87 3.19 -6.40
N PRO A 90 12.17 2.11 -5.64
CA PRO A 90 11.67 0.77 -5.95
C PRO A 90 10.19 0.62 -5.59
N LEU A 91 9.63 1.61 -4.89
CA LEU A 91 8.25 1.54 -4.41
C LEU A 91 7.27 1.91 -5.50
N ARG A 92 6.15 1.20 -5.47
CA ARG A 92 4.99 1.41 -6.31
C ARG A 92 3.76 1.58 -5.44
N LEU A 93 2.93 2.56 -5.76
CA LEU A 93 1.70 2.85 -5.02
C LEU A 93 0.49 2.69 -5.93
N ALA A 94 -0.62 2.23 -5.38
CA ALA A 94 -1.90 2.17 -6.08
C ALA A 94 -3.04 2.54 -5.13
N ILE A 95 -3.82 3.55 -5.47
CA ILE A 95 -5.04 3.92 -4.76
C ILE A 95 -6.23 3.39 -5.55
N ASP A 96 -7.02 2.49 -4.95
CA ASP A 96 -8.19 1.88 -5.60
C ASP A 96 -9.18 2.96 -6.11
N THR A 97 -9.65 2.83 -7.36
CA THR A 97 -10.71 3.72 -7.90
C THR A 97 -12.07 3.34 -7.35
N SER A 98 -12.30 2.04 -7.13
CA SER A 98 -13.56 1.45 -6.66
C SER A 98 -13.95 1.96 -5.27
N TYR A 99 -15.27 2.09 -5.07
CA TYR A 99 -15.92 2.43 -3.80
C TYR A 99 -16.70 1.26 -3.19
N TRP A 100 -16.73 0.10 -3.88
CA TRP A 100 -17.50 -1.07 -3.47
C TRP A 100 -16.83 -1.89 -2.36
N GLY A 101 -15.52 -1.70 -2.18
CA GLY A 101 -14.77 -2.12 -0.99
C GLY A 101 -14.15 -0.88 -0.34
N LYS A 102 -13.66 -0.99 0.91
CA LYS A 102 -12.82 0.05 1.51
C LYS A 102 -11.75 0.45 0.49
N ARG A 103 -11.72 1.71 0.08
CA ARG A 103 -10.69 2.27 -0.79
C ARG A 103 -9.38 2.09 -0.07
N ARG A 104 -8.42 1.46 -0.75
CA ARG A 104 -7.11 1.15 -0.19
C ARG A 104 -6.03 1.91 -0.94
N LEU A 105 -4.97 2.21 -0.22
CA LEU A 105 -3.66 2.47 -0.79
C LEU A 105 -2.84 1.19 -0.61
N VAL A 106 -2.35 0.63 -1.71
CA VAL A 106 -1.40 -0.48 -1.71
C VAL A 106 -0.02 0.07 -2.02
N ILE A 107 0.96 -0.27 -1.19
CA ILE A 107 2.37 0.07 -1.35
C ILE A 107 3.14 -1.22 -1.50
N SER A 108 3.78 -1.43 -2.65
CA SER A 108 4.57 -2.63 -2.93
C SER A 108 5.96 -2.26 -3.42
N ALA A 109 6.86 -3.24 -3.39
CA ALA A 109 8.23 -3.11 -3.87
C ALA A 109 8.51 -4.21 -4.91
N PRO A 110 7.86 -4.16 -6.10
CA PRO A 110 8.17 -5.11 -7.16
C PRO A 110 9.63 -4.99 -7.59
N PRO A 111 10.18 -5.96 -8.35
CA PRO A 111 11.52 -5.86 -8.91
C PRO A 111 11.72 -4.48 -9.57
N PRO A 112 12.89 -3.84 -9.39
CA PRO A 112 13.15 -2.52 -9.94
C PRO A 112 12.87 -2.50 -11.44
N ASP A 113 11.93 -1.64 -11.83
CA ASP A 113 11.61 -1.39 -13.23
C ASP A 113 11.64 0.13 -13.44
N THR A 114 12.35 0.57 -14.47
CA THR A 114 12.42 1.97 -14.88
C THR A 114 11.20 2.37 -15.71
N LYS A 115 10.41 1.39 -16.17
CA LYS A 115 9.20 1.66 -16.93
C LYS A 115 8.12 2.26 -16.02
N PRO A 116 7.43 3.31 -16.49
CA PRO A 116 6.19 3.77 -15.89
C PRO A 116 5.16 2.65 -15.76
N TYR A 117 4.19 2.81 -14.84
CA TYR A 117 3.05 1.86 -14.74
C TYR A 117 2.21 1.88 -16.02
N CYS A 118 2.01 3.09 -16.49
CA CYS A 118 1.73 3.52 -17.84
C CYS A 118 2.56 4.81 -18.00
#